data_AF-T1AM51-F1
#
_entry.id   AF-T1AM51-F1
#
_cell.length_a   1.000
_cell.length_b   1.000
_cell.length_c   1.000
_cell.angle_alpha   90.00
_cell.angle_beta   90.00
_cell.angle_gamma   90.00
#
_symmetry.space_group_name_H-M   'P 1'
#
loop_
_entity.id
_entity.type
_entity.pdbx_description
1 polymer ?
#
loop_
_entity_poly.entity_id
_entity_poly.type
_entity_poly.pdbx_seq_one_letter_code
_entity_poly.pdbx_strand_id
1 'polypeptide(L)' 'MGAYFGSKATSGLCQAIIALMPPHDTYIESHLGGGAIMKRKPPALRNIGID' A
#
# COMPACT_ATOMS: atom_id res chain seq x y z
N MET A 1 -12.94 -14.19 -4.55
CA MET A 1 -12.00 -13.84 -3.48
C MET A 1 -12.61 -12.70 -2.68
N GLY A 2 -13.05 -12.94 -1.45
CA GLY A 2 -13.86 -11.99 -0.66
C GLY A 2 -13.10 -10.73 -0.25
N ALA A 3 -13.84 -9.65 0.05
CA ALA A 3 -13.28 -8.44 0.63
C ALA A 3 -12.61 -8.77 1.99
N TYR A 4 -11.34 -8.39 2.15
CA TYR A 4 -10.61 -8.53 3.41
C TYR A 4 -11.02 -7.42 4.38
N PHE A 5 -11.43 -7.76 5.60
CA PHE A 5 -11.77 -6.78 6.62
C PHE A 5 -10.53 -5.94 6.98
N GLY A 6 -10.66 -4.62 6.99
CA GLY A 6 -9.52 -3.70 7.17
C GLY A 6 -8.66 -3.48 5.92
N SER A 7 -9.13 -3.92 4.74
CA SER A 7 -8.43 -3.65 3.48
C SER A 7 -8.29 -2.15 3.23
N LYS A 8 -7.07 -1.74 2.90
CA LYS A 8 -6.78 -0.36 2.47
C LYS A 8 -7.32 -0.09 1.06
N ALA A 9 -7.82 -1.10 0.34
CA ALA A 9 -8.36 -0.97 -1.03
C ALA A 9 -9.75 -0.32 -1.12
N THR A 10 -10.34 0.11 0.00
CA THR A 10 -11.61 0.84 0.05
C THR A 10 -11.53 2.13 -0.76
N SER A 11 -12.65 2.52 -1.39
CA SER A 11 -12.75 3.70 -2.26
C SER A 11 -12.14 4.95 -1.61
N GLY A 12 -11.18 5.57 -2.30
CA GLY A 12 -10.51 6.81 -1.88
C GLY A 12 -9.42 6.66 -0.82
N LEU A 13 -9.43 5.58 -0.01
CA LEU A 13 -8.46 5.40 1.07
C LEU A 13 -7.04 5.15 0.56
N CYS A 14 -6.88 4.28 -0.46
CA CYS A 14 -5.59 4.05 -1.09
C CYS A 14 -4.97 5.35 -1.60
N GLN A 15 -5.75 6.14 -2.34
CA GLN A 15 -5.30 7.36 -2.99
C GLN A 15 -4.90 8.41 -1.95
N ALA A 16 -5.68 8.59 -0.88
CA ALA A 16 -5.36 9.52 0.18
C ALA A 16 -4.04 9.15 0.89
N ILE A 17 -3.81 7.87 1.19
CA ILE A 17 -2.56 7.41 1.81
C ILE A 17 -1.37 7.64 0.86
N ILE A 18 -1.51 7.30 -0.43
CA ILE A 18 -0.44 7.47 -1.43
C ILE A 18 -0.09 8.94 -1.63
N ALA A 19 -1.07 9.83 -1.64
CA ALA A 19 -0.85 11.27 -1.81
C ALA A 19 -0.03 11.90 -0.68
N LEU A 20 -0.02 11.28 0.50
CA LEU A 20 0.76 11.72 1.66
C LEU A 20 2.18 11.12 1.68
N MET A 21 2.51 10.21 0.76
CA MET A 21 3.85 9.62 0.71
C MET A 21 4.85 10.62 0.13
N PRO A 22 5.92 10.99 0.86
CA PRO A 22 7.03 11.73 0.26
C PRO A 22 7.77 10.84 -0.76
N PRO A 23 8.58 11.45 -1.66
CA PRO A 23 9.51 10.69 -2.49
C PRO A 23 10.37 9.77 -1.63
N HIS A 24 10.48 8.50 -2.04
CA HIS A 24 11.20 7.48 -1.29
C HIS A 24 11.77 6.42 -2.22
N ASP A 25 12.94 5.91 -1.85
CA ASP A 25 13.58 4.81 -2.56
C ASP A 25 13.14 3.45 -2.02
N THR A 26 12.72 3.40 -0.77
CA THR A 26 12.30 2.16 -0.10
C THR A 26 10.93 2.32 0.51
N TYR A 27 10.07 1.36 0.25
CA TYR A 27 8.75 1.24 0.84
C TYR A 27 8.65 -0.06 1.62
N ILE A 28 8.10 0.03 2.84
CA ILE A 28 7.92 -1.10 3.72
C ILE A 28 6.45 -1.11 4.16
N GLU A 29 5.73 -2.20 3.88
CA GLU A 29 4.37 -2.43 4.36
C GLU A 29 4.41 -3.65 5.31
N SER A 30 4.49 -3.38 6.61
CA SER A 30 4.65 -4.42 7.65
C SER A 30 3.38 -5.24 7.91
N HIS A 31 2.24 -4.73 7.46
CA HIS A 31 0.93 -5.38 7.55
C HIS A 31 0.33 -5.40 6.16
N LEU A 32 0.88 -6.28 5.32
CA LEU A 32 0.63 -6.32 3.89
C LEU A 32 -0.84 -6.61 3.60
N GLY A 33 -1.39 -7.70 4.16
CA GLY A 33 -2.72 -8.18 3.81
C GLY A 33 -2.88 -8.27 2.28
N GLY A 34 -3.82 -7.51 1.72
CA GLY A 34 -4.03 -7.46 0.26
C GLY A 34 -2.94 -6.73 -0.56
N GLY A 35 -1.98 -6.06 0.09
CA GLY A 35 -0.93 -5.25 -0.55
C GLY A 35 -1.47 -4.08 -1.36
N ALA A 36 -2.61 -3.52 -0.93
CA ALA A 36 -3.39 -2.54 -1.67
C ALA A 36 -2.62 -1.25 -1.97
N ILE A 37 -1.74 -0.85 -1.04
CA ILE A 37 -0.92 0.36 -1.16
C ILE A 37 0.34 0.05 -1.96
N MET A 38 1.08 -1.00 -1.60
CA MET A 38 2.28 -1.42 -2.33
C MET A 38 2.04 -1.58 -3.83
N LYS A 39 0.88 -2.11 -4.23
CA LYS A 39 0.50 -2.33 -5.63
C LYS A 39 0.11 -1.07 -6.41
N ARG A 40 -0.29 0.01 -5.71
CA ARG A 40 -0.89 1.21 -6.33
C ARG A 40 -0.05 2.48 -6.19
N LYS A 41 0.87 2.54 -5.23
CA LYS A 41 1.78 3.68 -5.10
C LYS A 41 2.74 3.76 -6.30
N PRO A 42 3.37 4.91 -6.56
CA PRO A 42 4.46 5.00 -7.52
C PRO A 42 5.59 3.98 -7.21
N PRO A 43 6.35 3.52 -8.21
CA PRO A 43 7.47 2.62 -7.99
C PRO A 43 8.48 3.20 -7.00
N ALA A 44 8.94 2.36 -6.07
CA ALA A 44 10.12 2.62 -5.26
C ALA A 44 11.20 1.63 -5.68
N LEU A 45 12.48 1.98 -5.52
CA LEU A 45 13.60 1.10 -5.84
C LEU A 45 13.51 -0.24 -5.08
N ARG A 46 12.97 -0.22 -3.87
CA ARG A 46 12.78 -1.40 -3.01
C ARG A 46 11.38 -1.40 -2.41
N ASN A 47 10.71 -2.55 -2.44
CA ASN A 47 9.41 -2.75 -1.80
C ASN A 47 9.51 -4.01 -0.92
N ILE A 48 9.25 -3.86 0.37
CA ILE A 48 9.31 -4.94 1.37
C ILE A 48 7.92 -5.13 1.96
N GLY A 49 7.33 -6.29 1.75
CA GLY A 49 6.03 -6.66 2.32
C GLY A 49 6.20 -7.72 3.39
N ILE A 50 5.51 -7.55 4.51
CA ILE A 50 5.46 -8.51 5.61
C ILE A 50 3.98 -8.77 5.91
N ASP A 51 3.59 -10.03 6.03
CA ASP A 51 2.22 -10.48 6.33
C ASP A 51 2.21 -11.38 7.56
#